data_AF-A0A7C2N8P4-F1
#
_entry.id   AF-A0A7C2N8P4-F1
#
_cell.length_a   1.000
_cell.length_b   1.000
_cell.length_c   1.000
_cell.angle_alpha   90.00
_cell.angle_beta   90.00
_cell.angle_gamma   90.00
#
_symmetry.space_group_name_H-M   'P 1'
#
loop_
_entity.id
_entity.type
_entity.pdbx_description
1 polymer ?
#
loop_
_entity_poly.entity_id
_entity_poly.type
_entity_poly.pdbx_seq_one_letter_code
_entity_poly.pdbx_strand_id
1 'polypeptide(L)' 'SEQGLGRPLARFDRSIDVHMSSLRHKLGALSDGRSCIQTVRGQGYQLIRD' A
#
# COMPACT_ATOMS: atom_id res chain seq x y z
N SER A 1 -4.86 -0.82 -13.69
CA SER A 1 -5.30 -0.29 -12.38
C SER A 1 -6.79 -0.38 -12.15
N GLU A 2 -7.64 -0.32 -13.19
CA GLU A 2 -9.11 -0.32 -13.04
C GLU A 2 -9.72 -1.67 -12.64
N GLN A 3 -8.99 -2.77 -12.81
CA GLN A 3 -9.52 -4.13 -12.55
C GLN A 3 -9.71 -4.47 -11.06
N GLY A 4 -9.12 -3.70 -10.14
CA GLY A 4 -9.24 -3.96 -8.70
C GLY A 4 -10.28 -3.11 -7.97
N LEU A 5 -10.62 -1.93 -8.50
CA LEU A 5 -11.47 -0.95 -7.81
C LEU A 5 -12.82 -0.71 -8.51
N GLY A 6 -12.97 -1.11 -9.78
CA GLY A 6 -14.21 -0.91 -10.54
C GLY A 6 -14.60 0.56 -10.76
N ARG A 7 -13.69 1.50 -10.43
CA ARG A 7 -13.87 2.94 -10.54
C ARG A 7 -12.56 3.65 -10.89
N PRO A 8 -12.61 4.87 -11.47
CA PRO A 8 -11.42 5.68 -11.71
C PRO A 8 -10.68 5.99 -10.40
N LEU A 9 -9.35 6.00 -10.45
CA LEU A 9 -8.51 6.37 -9.32
C LEU A 9 -8.66 7.87 -9.02
N ALA A 10 -9.19 8.20 -7.84
CA ALA A 10 -9.17 9.56 -7.32
C ALA A 10 -7.89 9.82 -6.52
N ARG A 11 -7.35 11.05 -6.60
CA ARG A 11 -6.09 11.47 -5.95
C ARG A 11 -6.06 11.32 -4.42
N PHE A 12 -7.23 11.19 -3.79
CA PHE A 12 -7.41 11.06 -2.34
C PHE A 12 -8.26 9.85 -1.96
N ASP A 13 -8.21 8.80 -2.77
CA ASP A 13 -9.01 7.62 -2.51
C ASP A 13 -8.50 6.88 -1.26
N ARG A 14 -9.12 7.15 -0.10
CA ARG A 14 -8.83 6.46 1.16
C ARG A 14 -8.98 4.95 1.04
N SER A 15 -9.69 4.43 0.03
CA SER A 15 -9.72 2.98 -0.21
C SER A 15 -8.32 2.41 -0.43
N ILE A 16 -7.41 3.17 -1.05
CA ILE A 16 -6.02 2.73 -1.24
C ILE A 16 -5.32 2.57 0.12
N ASP A 17 -5.44 3.53 1.04
CA ASP A 17 -4.87 3.42 2.40
C ASP A 17 -5.41 2.19 3.16
N VAL A 18 -6.71 1.90 3.01
CA VAL A 18 -7.36 0.74 3.63
C VAL A 18 -6.81 -0.57 3.05
N HIS A 19 -6.70 -0.66 1.72
CA HIS A 19 -6.13 -1.81 1.04
C HIS A 19 -4.65 -2.01 1.41
N MET A 20 -3.88 -0.92 1.47
CA MET A 20 -2.49 -0.98 1.92
C MET A 20 -2.39 -1.50 3.35
N SER A 21 -3.25 -1.06 4.26
CA SER A 21 -3.27 -1.57 5.65
C SER A 21 -3.56 -3.07 5.72
N SER A 22 -4.52 -3.55 4.92
CA SER A 22 -4.85 -4.98 4.83
C SER A 22 -3.68 -5.79 4.26
N LEU A 23 -2.98 -5.28 3.25
CA LEU A 23 -1.82 -5.93 2.67
C LEU A 23 -0.63 -5.98 3.65
N ARG A 24 -0.33 -4.87 4.32
CA ARG A 24 0.72 -4.82 5.35
C ARG A 24 0.47 -5.82 6.47
N HIS A 25 -0.78 -5.97 6.89
CA HIS A 25 -1.13 -6.95 7.92
C HIS A 25 -0.92 -8.39 7.43
N LYS A 26 -1.32 -8.71 6.19
CA LYS A 26 -1.17 -10.05 5.61
C LYS A 26 0.29 -10.42 5.32
N LEU A 27 1.09 -9.47 4.86
CA LEU A 27 2.50 -9.68 4.52
C LEU A 27 3.40 -9.65 5.76
N GLY A 28 2.95 -9.05 6.85
CA GLY A 28 3.72 -8.91 8.07
C GLY A 28 4.87 -7.92 7.94
N ALA A 29 5.75 -7.95 8.95
CA ALA A 29 6.97 -7.16 8.98
C ALA A 29 8.13 -7.94 8.35
N LEU A 30 9.11 -7.20 7.81
CA LEU A 30 10.41 -7.70 7.43
C LEU A 30 11.21 -8.14 8.66
N SER A 31 12.35 -8.78 8.42
CA SER A 31 13.26 -9.28 9.47
C SER A 31 13.69 -8.18 10.45
N ASP A 32 13.75 -6.93 10.00
CA ASP A 32 14.10 -5.74 10.78
C ASP A 32 12.91 -5.01 11.42
N GLY A 33 11.69 -5.55 11.30
CA GLY A 33 10.47 -4.98 11.86
C GLY A 33 9.80 -3.90 10.99
N ARG A 34 10.37 -3.51 9.85
CA ARG A 34 9.73 -2.57 8.92
C ARG A 34 8.60 -3.26 8.16
N SER A 35 7.60 -2.49 7.74
CA SER A 35 6.61 -3.01 6.79
C SER A 35 7.22 -3.13 5.40
N CYS A 36 6.95 -4.25 4.73
CA CYS A 36 7.34 -4.48 3.34
C CYS A 36 6.81 -3.43 2.36
N ILE A 37 5.71 -2.73 2.69
CA ILE A 37 5.15 -1.64 1.88
C ILE A 37 5.29 -0.32 2.63
N GLN A 38 6.16 0.57 2.16
CA GLN A 38 6.37 1.90 2.75
C GLN A 38 5.58 2.99 2.03
N THR A 39 5.12 3.98 2.78
CA THR A 39 4.50 5.19 2.23
C THR A 39 5.57 6.22 1.92
N VAL A 40 5.72 6.60 0.66
CA VAL A 40 6.58 7.68 0.20
C VAL A 40 5.73 8.93 0.04
N ARG A 41 5.90 9.90 0.94
CA ARG A 41 5.08 11.13 0.97
C ARG A 41 5.14 11.84 -0.39
N GLY A 42 3.97 12.17 -0.93
CA GLY A 42 3.83 12.84 -2.23
C GLY A 42 4.05 11.94 -3.46
N GLN A 43 4.44 10.68 -3.28
CA GLN A 43 4.74 9.76 -4.39
C GLN A 43 3.88 8.49 -4.37
N GLY A 44 3.45 8.03 -3.19
CA GLY A 44 2.57 6.87 -3.05
C GLY A 44 3.18 5.79 -2.16
N TYR A 45 3.22 4.55 -2.66
CA TYR A 45 3.67 3.38 -1.91
C TYR A 45 4.77 2.65 -2.64
N GLN A 46 5.75 2.14 -1.90
CA GLN A 46 6.87 1.39 -2.42
C GLN A 46 6.98 0.06 -1.71
N LEU A 47 7.11 -1.01 -2.50
CA LEU A 47 7.50 -2.32 -1.99
C LEU A 47 9.01 -2.32 -1.78
N ILE A 48 9.45 -2.62 -0.56
CA ILE A 48 10.86 -2.81 -0.21
C ILE A 48 11.14 -4.30 -0.01
N ARG A 49 12.32 -4.74 -0.44
CA ARG A 49 12.84 -6.09 -0.22
C ARG A 49 14.11 -5.96 0.64
N ASP A 50 14.34 -6.97 1.48
CA ASP A 50 15.59 -7.14 2.23
C ASP A 50 16.80 -7.17 1.28
#